data_AF-A0A2D8ESN5-F1
#
_entry.id   AF-A0A2D8ESN5-F1
#
_cell.length_a   1.000
_cell.length_b   1.000
_cell.length_c   1.000
_cell.angle_alpha   90.00
_cell.angle_beta   90.00
_cell.angle_gamma   90.00
#
_symmetry.space_group_name_H-M   'P 1'
#
loop_
_entity.id
_entity.type
_entity.pdbx_description
1 polymer ?
#
loop_
_entity_poly.entity_id
_entity_poly.type
_entity_poly.pdbx_seq_one_letter_code
_entity_poly.pdbx_strand_id
1 'polypeptide(L)'
;MNLPTLRSHAPAFLVLTATMLNKAIIDANASIRAFAKLVGIDYEQMQPGEKHTVEGEFTDGTPTVLSFYRTVNRGDRRFSVRGIKKQCEAGDTVALTFKVTAEGEVVWVVNVTRQPEYRRLVEAS
;
A
#
# COMPACT_ATOMS: atom_id res chain seq x y z
N MET A 1 -5.14 1.51 -21.69
CA MET A 1 -6.05 2.24 -20.77
C MET A 1 -5.17 3.07 -19.85
N ASN A 2 -5.14 4.40 -20.01
CA ASN A 2 -4.37 5.27 -19.13
C ASN A 2 -5.17 5.45 -17.84
N LEU A 3 -4.76 4.79 -16.76
CA LEU A 3 -5.20 5.14 -15.41
C LEU A 3 -4.91 6.63 -15.21
N PRO A 4 -5.93 7.50 -15.04
CA PRO A 4 -5.70 8.89 -14.71
C PRO A 4 -5.28 8.92 -13.25
N THR A 5 -3.97 8.79 -13.00
CA THR A 5 -3.40 9.10 -11.69
C THR A 5 -2.88 10.52 -11.77
N LEU A 6 -3.49 11.46 -11.05
CA LEU A 6 -3.14 12.91 -11.09
C LEU A 6 -1.80 13.24 -10.41
N ARG A 7 -1.03 12.20 -10.05
CA ARG A 7 0.17 12.31 -9.25
C ARG A 7 1.34 11.70 -10.02
N SER A 8 2.25 12.55 -10.50
CA SER A 8 3.56 12.17 -11.09
C SER A 8 4.50 11.57 -10.04
N HIS A 9 4.06 10.55 -9.31
CA HIS A 9 4.75 10.01 -8.14
C HIS A 9 4.97 8.54 -8.41
N ALA A 10 6.17 8.03 -8.13
CA ALA A 10 6.46 6.62 -8.29
C ALA A 10 5.50 5.79 -7.40
N PRO A 11 4.79 4.81 -7.96
CA PRO A 11 3.93 3.91 -7.19
C PRO A 11 4.75 3.17 -6.12
N ALA A 12 4.11 2.91 -4.98
CA ALA A 12 4.71 2.07 -3.95
C ALA A 12 4.53 0.60 -4.31
N PHE A 13 5.49 -0.26 -4.03
CA PHE A 13 5.27 -1.70 -4.21
C PHE A 13 6.02 -2.57 -3.20
N LEU A 14 5.55 -3.81 -3.06
CA LEU A 14 6.24 -4.85 -2.30
C LEU A 14 5.87 -6.24 -2.81
N VAL A 15 6.82 -7.18 -2.67
CA VAL A 15 6.57 -8.61 -2.88
C VAL A 15 6.13 -9.22 -1.56
N LEU A 16 4.96 -9.84 -1.53
CA LEU A 16 4.39 -10.42 -0.33
C LEU A 16 5.06 -11.75 0.00
N THR A 17 5.54 -11.87 1.23
CA THR A 17 6.01 -13.17 1.75
C THR A 17 4.90 -13.89 2.52
N ALA A 18 5.03 -15.20 2.69
CA ALA A 18 4.10 -15.98 3.50
C ALA A 18 3.99 -15.45 4.94
N THR A 19 5.10 -14.98 5.53
CA THR A 19 5.10 -14.39 6.87
C THR A 19 4.33 -13.06 6.92
N MET A 20 4.53 -12.19 5.92
CA MET A 20 3.82 -10.91 5.81
C MET A 20 2.32 -11.11 5.76
N LEU A 21 1.88 -12.07 4.95
CA LEU A 21 0.46 -12.45 4.89
C LEU A 21 0.02 -13.00 6.24
N ASN A 22 0.64 -14.08 6.72
CA ASN A 22 0.18 -14.80 7.90
C ASN A 22 0.06 -13.91 9.14
N LYS A 23 1.06 -13.07 9.39
CA LYS A 23 1.08 -12.17 10.55
C LYS A 23 0.41 -10.81 10.29
N ALA A 24 0.06 -10.50 9.04
CA ALA A 24 -0.40 -9.17 8.62
C ALA A 24 0.55 -8.03 9.05
N ILE A 25 1.85 -8.31 9.00
CA ILE A 25 2.93 -7.39 9.41
C ILE A 25 3.88 -7.25 8.23
N ILE A 26 3.93 -6.05 7.65
CA ILE A 26 4.81 -5.72 6.54
C ILE A 26 5.73 -4.60 7.01
N ASP A 27 7.04 -4.74 6.82
CA ASP A 27 7.96 -3.64 7.07
C ASP A 27 7.78 -2.58 5.98
N ALA A 28 7.66 -1.31 6.38
CA ALA A 28 7.50 -0.21 5.45
C ALA A 28 8.83 0.05 4.72
N ASN A 29 8.99 -0.51 3.53
CA ASN A 29 10.14 -0.28 2.66
C ASN A 29 10.20 1.19 2.17
N ALA A 30 11.24 1.56 1.41
CA ALA A 30 11.45 2.94 0.98
C ALA A 30 10.26 3.51 0.20
N SER A 31 9.69 2.75 -0.73
CA SER A 31 8.55 3.20 -1.54
C SER A 31 7.28 3.34 -0.72
N ILE A 32 7.03 2.44 0.25
CA ILE A 32 5.88 2.54 1.17
C ILE A 32 6.00 3.77 2.07
N ARG A 33 7.20 4.10 2.55
CA ARG A 33 7.43 5.33 3.33
C ARG A 33 7.24 6.59 2.50
N ALA A 34 7.70 6.59 1.24
CA ALA A 34 7.44 7.69 0.31
C ALA A 34 5.94 7.84 0.07
N PHE A 35 5.22 6.74 -0.17
CA PHE A 35 3.77 6.74 -0.34
C PHE A 35 3.03 7.25 0.91
N ALA A 36 3.45 6.85 2.11
CA ALA A 36 2.88 7.33 3.36
C ALA A 36 2.91 8.88 3.44
N LYS A 37 4.01 9.52 3.01
CA LYS A 37 4.11 10.99 3.00
C LYS A 37 3.09 11.64 2.07
N LEU A 38 2.75 10.99 0.96
CA LEU A 38 1.74 11.50 0.00
C LEU A 38 0.34 11.54 0.61
N VAL A 39 0.06 10.64 1.54
CA VAL A 39 -1.20 10.58 2.31
C VAL A 39 -1.10 11.31 3.65
N GLY A 40 -0.07 12.15 3.84
CA GLY A 40 0.10 12.99 5.03
C GLY A 40 0.70 12.29 6.25
N ILE A 41 1.29 11.09 6.07
CA ILE A 41 1.85 10.29 7.17
C ILE A 41 3.38 10.26 7.05
N ASP A 42 4.09 10.87 7.99
CA ASP A 42 5.56 10.79 8.08
C ASP A 42 6.00 9.94 9.27
N TYR A 43 6.53 8.74 8.99
CA TYR A 43 7.07 7.85 10.02
C TYR A 43 8.17 8.48 10.88
N GLU A 44 8.91 9.46 10.37
CA GLU A 44 9.95 10.16 11.14
C GLU A 44 9.36 11.08 12.21
N GLN A 45 8.11 11.52 12.04
CA GLN A 45 7.39 12.35 12.99
C GLN A 45 6.52 11.52 13.96
N MET A 46 6.26 10.25 13.63
CA MET A 46 5.45 9.35 14.45
C MET A 46 6.20 8.88 15.70
N GLN A 47 5.49 8.74 16.82
CA GLN A 47 5.98 8.13 18.05
C GLN A 47 5.85 6.60 18.03
N PRO A 48 6.68 5.85 18.77
CA PRO A 48 6.47 4.41 18.97
C PRO A 48 5.06 4.10 19.50
N GLY A 49 4.36 3.16 18.86
CA GLY A 49 2.97 2.82 19.19
C GLY A 49 1.92 3.61 18.41
N GLU A 50 2.30 4.70 17.73
CA GLU A 50 1.40 5.49 16.92
C GLU A 50 0.97 4.74 15.66
N LYS A 51 -0.30 4.93 15.27
CA LYS A 51 -0.93 4.29 14.12
C LYS A 51 -1.86 5.28 13.42
N HIS A 52 -1.67 5.40 12.11
CA HIS A 52 -2.53 6.14 11.19
C HIS A 52 -3.17 5.19 10.20
N THR A 53 -4.39 5.52 9.77
CA THR A 53 -5.13 4.71 8.81
C THR A 53 -5.64 5.55 7.65
N VAL A 54 -5.61 4.95 6.47
CA VAL A 54 -6.12 5.56 5.23
C VAL A 54 -7.06 4.56 4.57
N GLU A 55 -8.20 5.05 4.10
CA GLU A 55 -9.15 4.26 3.33
C GLU A 55 -8.61 4.02 1.92
N GLY A 56 -8.90 2.83 1.40
CA GLY A 56 -8.55 2.48 0.03
C GLY A 56 -9.50 1.43 -0.51
N GLU A 57 -9.24 0.99 -1.73
CA GLU A 57 -9.99 -0.08 -2.38
C GLU A 57 -9.07 -1.01 -3.17
N PHE A 58 -9.48 -2.26 -3.31
CA PHE A 58 -8.88 -3.19 -4.26
C PHE A 58 -9.42 -2.94 -5.68
N THR A 59 -8.82 -3.59 -6.67
CA THR A 59 -9.21 -3.44 -8.09
C THR A 59 -10.62 -3.94 -8.41
N ASP A 60 -11.16 -4.84 -7.60
CA ASP A 60 -12.55 -5.32 -7.70
C ASP A 60 -13.57 -4.39 -7.00
N GLY A 61 -13.12 -3.25 -6.46
CA GLY A 61 -13.95 -2.31 -5.70
C GLY A 61 -14.16 -2.69 -4.24
N THR A 62 -13.56 -3.78 -3.74
CA THR A 62 -13.63 -4.14 -2.32
C THR A 62 -12.95 -3.06 -1.47
N PRO A 63 -13.67 -2.43 -0.52
CA PRO A 63 -13.07 -1.44 0.38
C PRO A 63 -12.03 -2.07 1.30
N THR A 64 -10.98 -1.32 1.60
CA THR A 64 -9.91 -1.73 2.52
C THR A 64 -9.42 -0.55 3.36
N VAL A 65 -8.62 -0.88 4.37
CA VAL A 65 -7.95 0.09 5.23
C VAL A 65 -6.47 -0.24 5.25
N LEU A 66 -5.66 0.76 4.90
CA LEU A 66 -4.22 0.74 5.02
C LEU A 66 -3.85 1.28 6.41
N SER A 67 -2.99 0.57 7.13
CA SER A 67 -2.49 0.99 8.44
C SER A 67 -0.99 1.24 8.36
N PHE A 68 -0.57 2.45 8.75
CA PHE A 68 0.83 2.84 8.87
C PHE A 68 1.11 3.06 10.35
N TYR A 69 2.07 2.35 10.92
CA TYR A 69 2.29 2.38 12.37
C TYR A 69 3.74 2.15 12.78
N ARG A 70 4.11 2.64 13.96
CA ARG A 70 5.38 2.31 14.61
C ARG A 70 5.16 1.30 15.72
N THR A 71 6.01 0.28 15.82
CA THR A 71 5.90 -0.67 16.94
C THR A 71 6.23 0.00 18.27
N VAL A 72 5.54 -0.40 19.34
CA VAL A 72 5.74 0.17 20.68
C VAL A 72 7.18 -0.02 21.16
N ASN A 73 7.76 -1.21 20.96
CA ASN A 73 9.06 -1.54 21.56
C ASN A 73 10.25 -0.99 20.78
N ARG A 74 10.38 -1.39 19.51
CA ARG A 74 11.55 -1.04 18.67
C ARG A 74 11.33 0.21 17.83
N GLY A 75 10.10 0.72 17.77
CA GLY A 75 9.75 1.81 16.87
C GLY A 75 9.82 1.43 15.39
N ASP A 76 9.75 0.13 15.06
CA ASP A 76 9.83 -0.37 13.69
C ASP A 76 8.70 0.23 12.85
N ARG A 77 9.04 0.72 11.66
CA ARG A 77 8.08 1.31 10.71
C ARG A 77 7.36 0.19 9.98
N ARG A 78 6.08 0.03 10.23
CA ARG A 78 5.26 -1.08 9.72
C ARG A 78 4.02 -0.61 8.99
N PHE A 79 3.54 -1.51 8.16
CA PHE A 79 2.44 -1.34 7.25
C PHE A 79 1.54 -2.58 7.29
N SER A 80 0.24 -2.41 7.05
CA SER A 80 -0.67 -3.52 6.75
C SER A 80 -1.84 -3.06 5.90
N VAL A 81 -2.42 -4.01 5.15
CA VAL A 81 -3.63 -3.82 4.35
C VAL A 81 -4.68 -4.80 4.84
N ARG A 82 -5.84 -4.30 5.24
CA ARG A 82 -6.94 -5.15 5.71
C ARG A 82 -7.44 -6.03 4.56
N GLY A 83 -7.61 -7.32 4.83
CA GLY A 83 -8.17 -8.26 3.85
C GLY A 83 -7.22 -8.69 2.73
N ILE A 84 -5.94 -8.31 2.76
CA ILE A 84 -4.96 -8.63 1.70
C ILE A 84 -4.85 -10.13 1.37
N LYS A 85 -5.02 -11.02 2.37
CA LYS A 85 -5.03 -12.48 2.17
C LYS A 85 -6.13 -13.00 1.26
N LYS A 86 -7.23 -12.24 1.10
CA LYS A 86 -8.32 -12.62 0.20
C LYS A 86 -8.01 -12.29 -1.26
N GLN A 87 -7.04 -11.38 -1.48
CA GLN A 87 -6.72 -10.80 -2.78
C GLN A 87 -5.32 -11.19 -3.27
N CYS A 88 -4.49 -11.79 -2.41
CA CYS A 88 -3.07 -12.05 -2.67
C CYS A 88 -2.59 -13.34 -1.99
N GLU A 89 -1.58 -13.96 -2.60
CA GLU A 89 -0.80 -15.08 -2.05
C GLU A 89 0.68 -14.72 -1.91
N ALA A 90 1.44 -15.59 -1.24
CA ALA A 90 2.87 -15.41 -1.11
C ALA A 90 3.54 -15.47 -2.49
N GLY A 91 4.42 -14.53 -2.78
CA GLY A 91 5.04 -14.33 -4.09
C GLY A 91 4.37 -13.24 -4.92
N ASP A 92 3.12 -12.85 -4.61
CA ASP A 92 2.45 -11.76 -5.32
C ASP A 92 3.11 -10.42 -5.05
N THR A 93 3.25 -9.62 -6.09
CA THR A 93 3.65 -8.21 -6.00
C THR A 93 2.42 -7.32 -5.94
N VAL A 94 2.36 -6.47 -4.91
CA VAL A 94 1.30 -5.49 -4.73
C VAL A 94 1.85 -4.09 -4.94
N ALA A 95 1.16 -3.31 -5.75
CA ALA A 95 1.40 -1.88 -5.93
C ALA A 95 0.32 -1.05 -5.21
N LEU A 96 0.73 0.08 -4.65
CA LEU A 96 -0.12 1.13 -4.09
C LEU A 96 -0.04 2.37 -4.97
N THR A 97 -1.19 2.89 -5.35
CA THR A 97 -1.32 4.11 -6.15
C THR A 97 -2.62 4.82 -5.80
N PHE A 98 -3.02 5.81 -6.58
CA PHE A 98 -4.29 6.51 -6.46
C PHE A 98 -5.17 6.21 -7.66
N LYS A 99 -6.48 6.18 -7.44
CA LYS A 99 -7.50 6.14 -8.49
C LYS A 99 -8.39 7.36 -8.34
N VAL A 100 -8.62 8.06 -9.45
CA VAL A 100 -9.56 9.19 -9.49
C VAL A 100 -10.98 8.63 -9.60
N THR A 101 -11.84 9.07 -8.70
CA THR A 101 -13.28 8.79 -8.66
C THR A 101 -14.05 10.11 -8.83
N ALA A 102 -15.38 10.04 -8.92
CA ALA A 102 -16.22 11.24 -8.99
C ALA A 102 -16.15 12.10 -7.70
N GLU A 103 -15.75 11.50 -6.58
CA GLU A 103 -15.70 12.11 -5.25
C GLU A 103 -14.30 12.60 -4.86
N GLY A 104 -13.27 12.25 -5.63
CA GLY A 104 -11.88 12.64 -5.37
C GLY A 104 -10.88 11.55 -5.76
N GLU A 105 -9.76 11.49 -5.03
CA GLU A 105 -8.78 10.41 -5.18
C GLU A 105 -8.94 9.41 -4.04
N VAL A 106 -8.94 8.12 -4.36
CA VAL A 106 -8.90 7.03 -3.39
C VAL A 106 -7.59 6.25 -3.53
N VAL A 107 -7.06 5.73 -2.41
CA VAL A 107 -5.92 4.82 -2.46
C VAL A 107 -6.33 3.51 -3.11
N TRP A 108 -5.53 3.06 -4.06
CA TRP A 108 -5.79 1.86 -4.83
C TRP A 108 -4.72 0.80 -4.57
N VAL A 109 -5.17 -0.42 -4.22
CA VAL A 109 -4.32 -1.57 -3.92
C VAL A 109 -4.42 -2.57 -5.06
N VAL A 110 -3.31 -2.77 -5.77
CA VAL A 110 -3.28 -3.52 -7.03
C VAL A 110 -2.34 -4.72 -6.91
N ASN A 111 -2.86 -5.93 -7.03
CA ASN A 111 -2.04 -7.12 -7.22
C ASN A 111 -1.59 -7.19 -8.69
N VAL A 112 -0.39 -6.70 -8.99
CA VAL A 112 0.14 -6.61 -10.36
C VAL A 112 0.63 -7.95 -10.90
N THR A 113 0.82 -8.95 -10.03
CA THR A 113 1.16 -10.31 -10.45
C THR A 113 -0.05 -11.01 -11.08
N ARG A 114 -1.24 -10.80 -10.50
CA ARG A 114 -2.50 -11.38 -11.00
C ARG A 114 -3.18 -10.54 -12.07
N GLN A 115 -2.81 -9.26 -12.19
CA GLN A 115 -3.39 -8.31 -13.13
C GLN A 115 -2.28 -7.69 -13.98
N PRO A 116 -1.80 -8.40 -15.02
CA PRO A 116 -0.66 -7.99 -15.82
C PRO A 116 -0.87 -6.68 -16.56
N GLU A 117 -2.11 -6.26 -16.81
CA GLU A 117 -2.46 -4.95 -17.37
C GLU A 117 -1.97 -3.77 -16.51
N TYR A 118 -1.69 -4.01 -15.22
CA TYR A 118 -1.16 -3.02 -14.29
C TYR A 118 0.32 -3.20 -13.97
N ARG A 119 1.02 -4.11 -14.64
CA ARG A 119 2.45 -4.40 -14.39
C ARG A 119 3.37 -3.18 -14.54
N ARG A 120 2.99 -2.24 -15.42
CA ARG A 120 3.67 -0.94 -15.56
C ARG A 120 3.79 -0.14 -14.25
N LEU A 121 2.95 -0.41 -13.25
CA LEU A 121 3.02 0.20 -11.91
C LEU A 121 4.26 -0.24 -11.10
N VAL A 122 5.05 -1.20 -11.56
CA VAL A 122 6.31 -1.58 -10.89
C VAL A 122 7.53 -1.46 -11.78
N GLU A 123 7.34 -1.21 -13.08
CA GLU A 123 8.41 -1.16 -14.09
C GLU A 123 8.96 0.26 -14.30
N ALA A 124 8.26 1.29 -13.81
CA ALA A 124 8.63 2.70 -13.98
C ALA A 124 9.48 3.28 -12.82
N SER A 125 10.14 2.42 -12.02
CA SER A 125 10.92 2.81 -10.83
C SER A 125 12.42 2.79 -11.07
#